data_AF-A0A942DLW2-F1
#
_entry.id   AF-A0A942DLW2-F1
#
_cell.length_a   1.000
_cell.length_b   1.000
_cell.length_c   1.000
_cell.angle_alpha   90.00
_cell.angle_beta   90.00
_cell.angle_gamma   90.00
#
_symmetry.space_group_name_H-M   'P 1'
#
loop_
_entity.id
_entity.type
_entity.pdbx_description
1 polymer ?
#
loop_
_entity_poly.entity_id
_entity_poly.type
_entity_poly.pdbx_seq_one_letter_code
_entity_poly.pdbx_strand_id
1 'polypeptide(L)'
;MFYANIPMFHVEHRVIMRIFVLLLITIGLFGCNKPNPNPELADEIYQDLTTQAGEVKKEAESEKKKLEGFKKDIEKAVPQTGEIKHAQKRYFESELRVQKLEQLAKYYEIKAADRMHYTKTEYLKAFKAGKPWPTEEELAAYKQYKLSARVDGGWDSRKRVKAYEKDRGIASDGAKGGEKGEKGAKKPESEPKGE
;
A
#
# COMPACT_ATOMS: atom_id res chain seq x y z
N MET A 1 35.65 20.31 72.85
CA MET A 1 35.80 19.69 71.53
C MET A 1 35.66 18.18 71.72
N PHE A 2 34.50 17.62 71.41
CA PHE A 2 34.25 16.17 71.53
C PHE A 2 34.19 15.57 70.12
N TYR A 3 35.25 14.88 69.72
CA TYR A 3 35.23 14.01 68.55
C TYR A 3 34.57 12.70 68.95
N ALA A 4 33.31 12.51 68.56
CA ALA A 4 32.63 11.23 68.67
C ALA A 4 33.26 10.26 67.65
N ASN A 5 33.91 9.21 68.18
CA ASN A 5 34.54 8.15 67.42
C ASN A 5 33.43 7.21 66.89
N ILE A 6 32.96 7.44 65.67
CA ILE A 6 31.90 6.64 65.05
C ILE A 6 32.52 5.30 64.60
N PRO A 7 32.04 4.15 65.12
CA PRO A 7 32.59 2.85 64.76
C PRO A 7 32.44 2.58 63.26
N MET A 8 33.50 2.01 62.72
CA MET A 8 33.78 1.81 61.30
C MET A 8 32.93 0.67 60.70
N PHE A 9 31.59 0.78 60.68
CA PHE A 9 30.67 -0.15 59.99
C PHE A 9 30.62 0.07 58.46
N HIS A 10 31.69 0.54 57.84
CA HIS A 10 31.69 0.94 56.42
C HIS A 10 31.63 -0.22 55.42
N VAL A 11 31.98 -1.44 55.83
CA VAL A 11 32.08 -2.58 54.92
C VAL A 11 30.72 -3.24 54.68
N GLU A 12 29.89 -3.38 55.72
CA GLU A 12 28.57 -4.03 55.60
C GLU A 12 27.56 -3.15 54.84
N HIS A 13 27.62 -1.83 55.03
CA HIS A 13 26.76 -0.90 54.28
C HIS A 13 27.01 -0.93 52.76
N ARG A 14 28.25 -1.14 52.31
CA ARG A 14 28.56 -1.25 50.88
C ARG A 14 28.00 -2.51 50.24
N VAL A 15 27.98 -3.62 50.98
CA VAL A 15 27.41 -4.90 50.50
C VAL A 15 25.89 -4.80 50.43
N ILE A 16 25.24 -4.26 51.47
CA ILE A 16 23.79 -4.06 51.52
C ILE A 16 23.32 -3.11 50.40
N MET A 17 24.03 -2.01 50.16
CA MET A 17 23.65 -1.05 49.11
C MET A 17 23.75 -1.66 47.70
N ARG A 18 24.76 -2.51 47.44
CA ARG A 18 24.89 -3.23 46.15
C ARG A 18 23.75 -4.23 45.92
N ILE A 19 23.35 -4.96 46.96
CA ILE A 19 22.21 -5.90 46.88
C ILE A 19 20.92 -5.14 46.58
N PHE A 20 20.70 -4.00 47.23
CA PHE A 20 19.53 -3.15 46.97
C PHE A 20 19.47 -2.64 45.54
N VAL A 21 20.59 -2.19 44.98
CA VAL A 21 20.66 -1.74 43.58
C VAL A 21 20.36 -2.88 42.61
N LEU A 22 20.91 -4.08 42.85
CA LEU A 22 20.61 -5.26 42.03
C LEU A 22 19.13 -5.66 42.12
N LEU A 23 18.52 -5.59 43.31
CA LEU A 23 17.09 -5.85 43.51
C LEU A 23 16.21 -4.81 42.78
N LEU A 24 16.61 -3.55 42.79
CA LEU A 24 15.87 -2.48 42.10
C LEU A 24 15.95 -2.64 40.58
N ILE A 25 17.11 -3.08 40.06
CA ILE A 25 17.31 -3.41 38.65
C ILE A 25 16.46 -4.64 38.25
N THR A 26 16.43 -5.69 39.06
CA THR A 26 15.61 -6.88 38.74
C THR A 26 14.12 -6.56 38.76
N ILE A 27 13.63 -5.79 39.75
CA ILE A 27 12.22 -5.34 39.78
C ILE A 27 11.89 -4.45 38.57
N GLY A 28 12.81 -3.59 38.13
CA GLY A 28 12.66 -2.79 36.92
C GLY A 28 12.55 -3.62 35.64
N LEU A 29 13.24 -4.76 35.56
CA LEU A 29 13.21 -5.66 34.41
C LEU A 29 11.92 -6.49 34.29
N PHE A 30 11.23 -6.76 35.40
CA PHE A 30 9.94 -7.50 35.39
C PHE A 30 8.70 -6.60 35.16
N GLY A 31 8.86 -5.27 35.13
CA GLY A 31 7.75 -4.32 35.28
C GLY A 31 6.92 -3.96 34.05
N CYS A 32 7.24 -4.41 32.83
CA CYS A 32 6.63 -3.85 31.61
C CYS A 32 6.11 -4.87 30.59
N ASN A 33 5.49 -5.97 31.03
CA ASN A 33 4.76 -6.85 30.11
C ASN A 33 3.28 -6.43 29.99
N LYS A 34 3.04 -5.22 29.45
CA LYS A 34 1.69 -4.76 29.11
C LYS A 34 1.39 -5.04 27.64
N PRO A 35 0.18 -5.46 27.28
CA PRO A 35 -0.21 -5.59 25.88
C PRO A 35 -0.13 -4.22 25.20
N ASN A 36 0.40 -4.20 23.98
CA ASN A 36 0.46 -3.01 23.14
C ASN A 36 -0.98 -2.53 22.86
N PRO A 37 -1.33 -1.26 23.13
CA PRO A 37 -2.67 -0.73 22.87
C PRO A 37 -3.04 -0.69 21.37
N ASN A 38 -2.05 -0.58 20.47
CA ASN A 38 -2.26 -0.45 19.03
C ASN A 38 -1.43 -1.49 18.24
N PRO A 39 -1.77 -2.78 18.29
CA PRO A 39 -1.05 -3.82 17.55
C PRO A 39 -1.12 -3.63 16.02
N GLU A 40 -2.15 -2.97 15.50
CA GLU A 40 -2.36 -2.70 14.07
C GLU A 40 -1.22 -1.93 13.41
N LEU A 41 -0.49 -1.10 14.17
CA LEU A 41 0.62 -0.33 13.63
C LEU A 41 1.84 -1.20 13.30
N ALA A 42 1.96 -2.38 13.91
CA ALA A 42 3.03 -3.33 13.62
C ALA A 42 2.65 -4.35 12.51
N ASP A 43 1.39 -4.34 12.05
CA ASP A 43 0.92 -5.24 11.01
C ASP A 43 1.19 -4.68 9.60
N GLU A 44 2.11 -5.31 8.86
CA GLU A 44 2.42 -4.95 7.47
C GLU A 44 1.18 -5.00 6.56
N ILE A 45 0.24 -5.92 6.81
CA ILE A 45 -0.96 -6.10 5.98
C ILE A 45 -1.91 -4.91 6.13
N TYR A 46 -2.10 -4.44 7.37
CA TYR A 46 -2.92 -3.27 7.65
C TYR A 46 -2.34 -1.99 7.03
N GLN A 47 -1.03 -1.79 7.18
CA GLN A 47 -0.33 -0.65 6.56
C GLN A 47 -0.46 -0.66 5.03
N ASP A 48 -0.38 -1.82 4.40
CA ASP A 48 -0.53 -1.95 2.95
C ASP A 48 -1.97 -1.64 2.48
N LEU A 49 -2.99 -2.13 3.20
CA LEU A 49 -4.39 -1.85 2.90
C LEU A 49 -4.73 -0.36 3.03
N THR A 50 -4.23 0.29 4.09
CA THR A 50 -4.42 1.74 4.29
C THR A 50 -3.70 2.56 3.22
N THR A 51 -2.51 2.12 2.80
CA THR A 51 -1.78 2.75 1.69
C THR A 51 -2.54 2.62 0.38
N GLN A 52 -3.04 1.42 0.04
CA GLN A 52 -3.85 1.18 -1.16
C GLN A 52 -5.13 2.02 -1.16
N ALA A 53 -5.84 2.11 -0.04
CA ALA A 53 -7.01 2.99 0.08
C ALA A 53 -6.64 4.46 -0.22
N GLY A 54 -5.51 4.94 0.31
CA GLY A 54 -4.99 6.29 0.07
C GLY A 54 -4.61 6.54 -1.40
N GLU A 55 -3.95 5.58 -2.04
CA GLU A 55 -3.56 5.66 -3.46
C GLU A 55 -4.79 5.72 -4.38
N VAL A 56 -5.76 4.82 -4.17
CA VAL A 56 -6.99 4.78 -4.99
C VAL A 56 -7.82 6.05 -4.80
N LYS A 57 -7.89 6.61 -3.58
CA LYS A 57 -8.54 7.91 -3.35
C LYS A 57 -7.88 9.04 -4.13
N LYS A 58 -6.55 9.12 -4.12
CA LYS A 58 -5.80 10.12 -4.89
C LYS A 58 -6.05 9.95 -6.40
N GLU A 59 -6.11 8.72 -6.89
CA GLU A 59 -6.46 8.45 -8.28
C GLU A 59 -7.88 8.92 -8.60
N ALA A 60 -8.86 8.61 -7.73
CA ALA A 60 -10.24 9.06 -7.88
C ALA A 60 -10.36 10.59 -7.93
N GLU A 61 -9.64 11.30 -7.04
CA GLU A 61 -9.59 12.77 -7.04
C GLU A 61 -8.96 13.34 -8.32
N SER A 62 -7.91 12.70 -8.84
CA SER A 62 -7.29 13.10 -10.10
C SER A 62 -8.23 12.91 -11.29
N GLU A 63 -9.03 11.84 -11.29
CA GLU A 63 -9.97 11.53 -12.37
C GLU A 63 -11.21 12.44 -12.30
N LYS A 64 -11.67 12.81 -11.09
CA LYS A 64 -12.71 13.82 -10.90
C LYS A 64 -12.34 15.16 -11.53
N LYS A 65 -11.08 15.59 -11.40
CA LYS A 65 -10.59 16.82 -12.04
C LYS A 65 -10.64 16.72 -13.57
N LYS A 66 -10.36 15.54 -14.15
CA LYS A 66 -10.50 15.31 -15.60
C LYS A 66 -11.96 15.33 -16.04
N LEU A 67 -12.85 14.74 -15.26
CA LEU A 67 -14.29 14.74 -15.50
C LEU A 67 -14.84 16.17 -15.57
N GLU A 68 -14.41 17.07 -14.68
CA GLU A 68 -14.76 18.50 -14.76
C GLU A 68 -14.26 19.16 -16.05
N GLY A 69 -13.08 18.76 -16.53
CA GLY A 69 -12.55 19.17 -17.84
C GLY A 69 -13.45 18.71 -18.99
N PHE A 70 -13.83 17.43 -19.01
CA PHE A 70 -14.72 16.89 -20.05
C PHE A 70 -16.11 17.50 -20.03
N LYS A 71 -16.61 17.89 -18.85
CA LYS A 71 -17.88 18.62 -18.75
C LYS A 71 -17.81 19.97 -19.48
N LYS A 72 -16.72 20.72 -19.30
CA LYS A 72 -16.49 21.98 -20.01
C LYS A 72 -16.32 21.77 -21.52
N ASP A 73 -15.73 20.65 -21.93
CA ASP A 73 -15.60 20.31 -23.36
C ASP A 73 -16.96 20.03 -24.01
N ILE A 74 -17.88 19.39 -23.29
CA ILE A 74 -19.26 19.19 -23.76
C ILE A 74 -19.98 20.54 -23.93
N GLU A 75 -19.82 21.46 -22.99
CA GLU A 75 -20.43 22.80 -23.06
C GLU A 75 -19.90 23.64 -24.22
N LYS A 76 -18.64 23.43 -24.63
CA LYS A 76 -18.00 24.12 -25.76
C LYS A 76 -18.25 23.46 -27.11
N ALA A 77 -18.67 22.20 -27.14
CA ALA A 77 -18.85 21.44 -28.37
C ALA A 77 -19.99 22.03 -29.21
N VAL A 78 -19.75 22.18 -30.52
CA VAL A 78 -20.76 22.72 -31.43
C VAL A 78 -21.93 21.72 -31.55
N PRO A 79 -23.18 22.17 -31.39
CA PRO A 79 -24.34 21.30 -31.58
C PRO A 79 -24.38 20.66 -32.97
N GLN A 80 -24.89 19.44 -33.06
CA GLN A 80 -25.05 18.67 -34.31
C GLN A 80 -23.76 18.25 -35.04
N THR A 81 -22.58 18.40 -34.42
CA THR A 81 -21.34 17.80 -34.93
C THR A 81 -21.07 16.43 -34.31
N GLY A 82 -20.21 15.61 -34.92
CA GLY A 82 -19.77 14.33 -34.32
C GLY A 82 -18.96 14.51 -33.04
N GLU A 83 -18.42 15.70 -32.79
CA GLU A 83 -17.57 16.02 -31.65
C GLU A 83 -18.31 15.90 -30.32
N ILE A 84 -19.59 16.29 -30.26
CA ILE A 84 -20.41 16.20 -29.05
C ILE A 84 -20.55 14.75 -28.58
N LYS A 85 -20.68 13.79 -29.52
CA LYS A 85 -20.78 12.36 -29.21
C LYS A 85 -19.49 11.83 -28.60
N HIS A 86 -18.33 12.25 -29.13
CA HIS A 86 -17.04 11.87 -28.58
C HIS A 86 -16.77 12.51 -27.21
N ALA A 87 -17.16 13.78 -27.02
CA ALA A 87 -17.05 14.45 -25.73
C ALA A 87 -17.93 13.78 -24.66
N GLN A 88 -19.19 13.49 -24.98
CA GLN A 88 -20.10 12.75 -24.11
C GLN A 88 -19.56 11.36 -23.76
N LYS A 89 -19.06 10.61 -24.75
CA LYS A 89 -18.46 9.29 -24.50
C LYS A 89 -17.32 9.38 -23.48
N ARG A 90 -16.37 10.31 -23.66
CA ARG A 90 -15.24 10.50 -22.73
C ARG A 90 -15.71 10.89 -21.32
N TYR A 91 -16.73 11.74 -21.23
CA TYR A 91 -17.33 12.11 -19.95
C TYR A 91 -17.91 10.88 -19.22
N PHE A 92 -18.75 10.08 -19.87
CA PHE A 92 -19.35 8.89 -19.25
C PHE A 92 -18.33 7.81 -18.92
N GLU A 93 -17.29 7.63 -19.75
CA GLU A 93 -16.19 6.71 -19.44
C GLU A 93 -15.42 7.15 -18.19
N SER A 94 -15.12 8.44 -18.06
CA SER A 94 -14.45 9.00 -16.89
C SER A 94 -15.35 8.94 -15.65
N GLU A 95 -16.65 9.22 -15.78
CA GLU A 95 -17.63 9.09 -14.70
C GLU A 95 -17.70 7.66 -14.17
N LEU A 96 -17.83 6.67 -15.06
CA LEU A 96 -17.83 5.27 -14.68
C LEU A 96 -16.52 4.87 -13.99
N ARG A 97 -15.38 5.41 -14.46
CA ARG A 97 -14.07 5.18 -13.83
C ARG A 97 -14.01 5.76 -12.43
N VAL A 98 -14.49 6.99 -12.22
CA VAL A 98 -14.57 7.62 -10.89
C VAL A 98 -15.41 6.75 -9.94
N GLN A 99 -16.60 6.31 -10.37
CA GLN A 99 -17.46 5.47 -9.54
C GLN A 99 -16.77 4.15 -9.14
N LYS A 100 -16.07 3.50 -10.08
CA LYS A 100 -15.30 2.28 -9.79
C LYS A 100 -14.17 2.52 -8.80
N LEU A 101 -13.42 3.61 -8.97
CA LEU A 101 -12.33 3.98 -8.05
C LEU A 101 -12.86 4.30 -6.65
N GLU A 102 -14.00 4.98 -6.54
CA GLU A 102 -14.63 5.25 -5.24
C GLU A 102 -15.12 3.99 -4.54
N GLN A 103 -15.74 3.07 -5.28
CA GLN A 103 -16.14 1.77 -4.75
C GLN A 103 -14.92 0.98 -4.27
N LEU A 104 -13.83 1.00 -5.06
CA LEU A 104 -12.59 0.32 -4.72
C LEU A 104 -11.90 0.94 -3.49
N ALA A 105 -11.90 2.26 -3.37
CA ALA A 105 -11.40 2.96 -2.17
C ALA A 105 -12.17 2.52 -0.93
N LYS A 106 -13.51 2.53 -0.97
CA LYS A 106 -14.37 2.06 0.13
C LYS A 106 -14.13 0.59 0.47
N TYR A 107 -13.92 -0.25 -0.54
CA TYR A 107 -13.58 -1.65 -0.34
C TYR A 107 -12.30 -1.81 0.50
N TYR A 108 -11.23 -1.08 0.16
CA TYR A 108 -9.98 -1.15 0.92
C TYR A 108 -10.12 -0.57 2.34
N GLU A 109 -10.92 0.46 2.54
CA GLU A 109 -11.22 0.99 3.88
C GLU A 109 -11.90 -0.03 4.77
N ILE A 110 -12.93 -0.71 4.25
CA ILE A 110 -13.65 -1.76 4.99
C ILE A 110 -12.69 -2.90 5.32
N LYS A 111 -11.88 -3.34 4.34
CA LYS A 111 -10.86 -4.38 4.57
C LYS A 111 -9.84 -3.98 5.62
N ALA A 112 -9.37 -2.73 5.62
CA ALA A 112 -8.45 -2.24 6.64
C ALA A 112 -9.08 -2.24 8.04
N ALA A 113 -10.35 -1.81 8.15
CA ALA A 113 -11.09 -1.84 9.41
C ALA A 113 -11.29 -3.28 9.93
N ASP A 114 -11.71 -4.20 9.06
CA ASP A 114 -11.84 -5.62 9.38
C ASP A 114 -10.51 -6.20 9.88
N ARG A 115 -9.41 -5.87 9.18
CA ARG A 115 -8.07 -6.30 9.56
C ARG A 115 -7.65 -5.73 10.92
N MET A 116 -7.95 -4.47 11.21
CA MET A 116 -7.67 -3.86 12.51
C MET A 116 -8.35 -4.65 13.64
N HIS A 117 -9.63 -5.01 13.47
CA HIS A 117 -10.37 -5.80 14.45
C HIS A 117 -9.76 -7.20 14.63
N TYR A 118 -9.48 -7.88 13.52
CA TYR A 118 -8.81 -9.19 13.53
C TYR A 118 -7.48 -9.13 14.30
N THR A 119 -6.63 -8.17 13.95
CA THR A 119 -5.31 -7.96 14.53
C THR A 119 -5.39 -7.74 16.04
N LYS A 120 -6.34 -6.93 16.53
CA LYS A 120 -6.55 -6.75 17.98
C LYS A 120 -6.90 -8.05 18.68
N THR A 121 -7.78 -8.85 18.10
CA THR A 121 -8.20 -10.12 18.71
C THR A 121 -7.10 -11.18 18.70
N GLU A 122 -6.38 -11.35 17.59
CA GLU A 122 -5.32 -12.33 17.46
C GLU A 122 -4.07 -11.95 18.25
N TYR A 123 -3.72 -10.66 18.29
CA TYR A 123 -2.64 -10.16 19.14
C TYR A 123 -2.90 -10.49 20.61
N LEU A 124 -4.11 -10.24 21.12
CA LEU A 124 -4.44 -10.56 22.51
C LEU A 124 -4.37 -12.07 22.80
N LYS A 125 -4.73 -12.93 21.85
CA LYS A 125 -4.58 -14.38 21.97
C LYS A 125 -3.10 -14.79 22.00
N ALA A 126 -2.29 -14.27 21.07
CA ALA A 126 -0.87 -14.54 20.98
C ALA A 126 -0.11 -14.05 22.22
N PHE A 127 -0.42 -12.84 22.71
CA PHE A 127 0.13 -12.27 23.92
C PHE A 127 -0.16 -13.14 25.15
N LYS A 128 -1.42 -13.58 25.33
CA LYS A 128 -1.79 -14.51 26.41
C LYS A 128 -1.08 -15.86 26.29
N ALA A 129 -0.82 -16.32 25.06
CA ALA A 129 -0.10 -17.56 24.79
C ALA A 129 1.43 -17.41 24.84
N GLY A 130 1.96 -16.19 25.04
CA GLY A 130 3.41 -15.92 25.00
C GLY A 130 4.04 -16.17 23.64
N LYS A 131 3.26 -16.15 22.55
CA LYS A 131 3.73 -16.37 21.18
C LYS A 131 4.09 -15.04 20.51
N PRO A 132 5.10 -15.03 19.62
CA PRO A 132 5.38 -13.86 18.79
C PRO A 132 4.20 -13.60 17.84
N TRP A 133 3.96 -12.32 17.57
CA TRP A 133 2.95 -11.84 16.63
C TRP A 133 3.53 -10.67 15.84
N PRO A 134 3.31 -10.56 14.52
CA PRO A 134 2.54 -11.45 13.63
C PRO A 134 3.19 -12.83 13.39
N THR A 135 2.41 -13.80 12.91
CA THR A 135 2.94 -15.11 12.50
C THR A 135 3.64 -15.02 11.15
N GLU A 136 4.87 -15.54 11.06
CA GLU A 136 5.69 -15.49 9.83
C GLU A 136 4.99 -16.14 8.63
N GLU A 137 4.26 -17.24 8.86
CA GLU A 137 3.50 -17.95 7.82
C GLU A 137 2.44 -17.06 7.17
N GLU A 138 1.72 -16.26 7.97
CA GLU A 138 0.68 -15.36 7.47
C GLU A 138 1.28 -14.25 6.60
N LEU A 139 2.41 -13.67 7.05
CA LEU A 139 3.11 -12.64 6.28
C LEU A 139 3.67 -13.21 4.97
N ALA A 140 4.22 -14.43 4.99
CA ALA A 140 4.71 -15.11 3.80
C ALA A 140 3.57 -15.39 2.80
N ALA A 141 2.44 -15.92 3.28
CA ALA A 141 1.26 -16.17 2.46
C ALA A 141 0.72 -14.87 1.84
N TYR A 142 0.68 -13.79 2.61
CA TYR A 142 0.27 -12.48 2.10
C TYR A 142 1.22 -11.94 1.01
N LYS A 143 2.53 -12.04 1.23
CA LYS A 143 3.55 -11.63 0.24
C LYS A 143 3.43 -12.44 -1.05
N GLN A 144 3.20 -13.75 -0.96
CA GLN A 144 2.95 -14.61 -2.11
C GLN A 144 1.67 -14.22 -2.85
N TYR A 145 0.58 -13.99 -2.12
CA TYR A 145 -0.68 -13.51 -2.70
C TYR A 145 -0.46 -12.20 -3.47
N LYS A 146 0.19 -11.22 -2.84
CA LYS A 146 0.49 -9.92 -3.48
C LYS A 146 1.37 -10.05 -4.71
N LEU A 147 2.36 -10.95 -4.68
CA LEU A 147 3.19 -11.23 -5.85
C LEU A 147 2.35 -11.85 -6.98
N SER A 148 1.52 -12.84 -6.66
CA SER A 148 0.66 -13.51 -7.64
C SER A 148 -0.38 -12.56 -8.26
N ALA A 149 -0.88 -11.59 -7.49
CA ALA A 149 -1.81 -10.57 -7.97
C ALA A 149 -1.15 -9.54 -8.91
N ARG A 150 0.16 -9.30 -8.75
CA ARG A 150 0.95 -8.42 -9.63
C ARG A 150 1.36 -9.11 -10.93
N VAL A 151 1.58 -10.41 -10.89
CA VAL A 151 1.81 -11.18 -12.11
C VAL A 151 0.50 -11.14 -12.86
N ASP A 152 0.47 -10.47 -14.01
CA ASP A 152 -0.70 -10.50 -14.90
C ASP A 152 -1.08 -11.96 -15.12
N GLY A 153 -2.15 -12.40 -14.45
CA GLY A 153 -2.75 -13.72 -14.61
C GLY A 153 -3.41 -13.88 -15.98
N GLY A 154 -2.99 -13.06 -16.95
CA GLY A 154 -3.42 -13.07 -18.32
C GLY A 154 -3.20 -14.45 -18.89
N TRP A 155 -4.28 -15.23 -18.91
CA TRP A 155 -4.53 -16.25 -19.90
C TRP A 155 -4.63 -15.59 -21.28
N ASP A 156 -3.58 -14.89 -21.69
CA ASP A 156 -3.50 -14.26 -22.98
C ASP A 156 -3.19 -15.39 -23.97
N SER A 157 -4.25 -15.88 -24.58
CA SER A 157 -4.20 -16.92 -25.61
C SER A 157 -3.16 -16.60 -26.67
N ARG A 158 -2.93 -15.31 -27.00
CA ARG A 158 -1.93 -14.92 -28.01
C ARG A 158 -0.51 -15.13 -27.51
N LYS A 159 -0.21 -14.80 -26.25
CA LYS A 159 1.12 -15.04 -25.67
C LYS A 159 1.42 -16.54 -25.61
N ARG A 160 0.43 -17.36 -25.25
CA ARG A 160 0.56 -18.82 -25.21
C ARG A 160 0.70 -19.45 -26.59
N VAL A 161 -0.08 -19.01 -27.57
CA VAL A 161 0.04 -19.48 -28.95
C VAL A 161 1.42 -19.14 -29.49
N LYS A 162 1.91 -17.91 -29.29
CA LYS A 162 3.28 -17.53 -29.67
C LYS A 162 4.37 -18.35 -28.97
N ALA A 163 4.21 -18.63 -27.67
CA ALA A 163 5.15 -19.48 -26.94
C ALA A 163 5.15 -20.91 -27.48
N TYR A 164 3.96 -21.45 -27.76
CA TYR A 164 3.79 -22.80 -28.32
C TYR A 164 4.32 -22.92 -29.76
N GLU A 165 4.10 -21.91 -30.60
CA GLU A 165 4.65 -21.83 -31.97
C GLU A 165 6.19 -21.78 -31.93
N LYS A 166 6.75 -21.00 -30.99
CA LYS A 166 8.19 -20.91 -30.75
C LYS A 166 8.77 -22.25 -30.28
N ASP A 167 8.13 -22.94 -29.34
CA ASP A 167 8.58 -24.22 -28.81
C ASP A 167 8.55 -25.34 -29.86
N ARG A 168 7.65 -25.25 -30.85
CA ARG A 168 7.57 -26.19 -31.97
C ARG A 168 8.48 -25.83 -33.15
N GLY A 169 9.23 -24.73 -33.07
CA GLY A 169 10.07 -24.27 -34.18
C GLY A 169 9.26 -23.88 -35.43
N ILE A 170 7.97 -23.60 -35.29
CA ILE A 170 7.14 -23.09 -36.37
C ILE A 170 7.45 -21.59 -36.46
N ALA A 171 8.39 -21.24 -37.34
CA ALA A 171 8.70 -19.84 -37.61
C ALA A 171 7.43 -19.12 -38.06
N SER A 172 6.94 -18.19 -37.22
CA SER A 172 5.79 -17.35 -37.52
C SER A 172 6.18 -16.26 -38.53
N ASP A 173 6.54 -16.65 -39.75
CA ASP A 173 6.93 -15.73 -40.83
C ASP A 173 5.74 -15.12 -41.59
N GLY A 174 4.51 -15.29 -41.11
CA GLY A 174 3.31 -15.01 -41.92
C GLY A 174 2.21 -14.23 -41.23
N ALA A 175 2.44 -12.97 -40.84
CA ALA A 175 1.34 -11.98 -40.70
C ALA A 175 1.85 -10.52 -40.72
N LYS A 176 2.58 -10.13 -41.77
CA LYS A 176 2.58 -8.72 -42.22
C LYS A 176 1.24 -8.46 -42.96
N GLY A 177 0.14 -8.36 -42.19
CA GLY A 177 -1.11 -7.74 -42.64
C GLY A 177 -1.04 -6.25 -42.36
N GLY A 178 -1.10 -5.44 -43.41
CA GLY A 178 -0.64 -4.05 -43.42
C GLY A 178 -1.33 -3.08 -42.46
N GLU A 179 -0.52 -2.25 -41.82
CA GLU A 179 -0.92 -0.93 -41.32
C GLU A 179 -0.11 0.11 -42.10
N LYS A 180 -0.71 0.57 -43.20
CA LYS A 180 -0.23 1.69 -44.03
C LYS A 180 -1.05 2.92 -43.64
N GLY A 181 -0.36 4.00 -43.29
CA GLY A 181 -0.91 5.37 -43.11
C GLY A 181 -1.34 5.63 -41.67
N GLU A 182 -0.90 6.67 -40.97
CA GLU A 182 -0.69 8.03 -41.45
C GLU A 182 0.35 8.76 -40.56
N LYS A 183 1.41 9.27 -41.20
CA LYS A 183 2.39 10.16 -40.58
C LYS A 183 1.74 11.54 -40.41
N GLY A 184 1.24 11.84 -39.22
CA GLY A 184 0.86 13.19 -38.80
C GLY A 184 2.08 13.97 -38.31
N ALA A 185 2.31 15.12 -38.92
CA ALA A 185 3.45 16.02 -38.81
C ALA A 185 3.91 16.38 -37.38
N LYS A 186 5.23 16.27 -37.17
CA LYS A 186 5.95 16.84 -36.03
C LYS A 186 6.08 18.36 -36.27
N LYS A 187 5.28 19.17 -35.57
CA LYS A 187 5.40 20.63 -35.55
C LYS A 187 6.61 21.00 -34.66
N PRO A 188 7.58 21.80 -35.12
CA PRO A 188 8.68 22.26 -34.28
C PRO A 188 8.17 23.30 -33.27
N GLU A 189 8.45 23.03 -32.00
CA GLU A 189 8.27 23.92 -30.87
C GLU A 189 9.40 24.94 -30.89
N SER A 190 9.08 26.17 -31.31
CA SER A 190 9.95 27.33 -31.14
C SER A 190 9.67 27.93 -29.76
N GLU A 191 10.61 27.76 -28.83
CA GLU A 191 10.69 28.56 -27.60
C GLU A 191 10.91 30.04 -27.92
N PRO A 192 10.15 30.98 -27.34
CA PRO A 192 10.61 32.33 -27.15
C PRO A 192 11.23 32.47 -25.75
N LYS A 193 12.54 32.77 -25.73
CA LYS A 193 13.18 33.46 -24.61
C LYS A 193 12.65 34.90 -24.55
N GLY A 194 12.22 35.33 -23.38
CA GLY A 194 12.05 36.73 -22.97
C GLY A 194 12.13 36.75 -21.45
N GLU A 195 13.30 37.15 -20.92
CA GLU A 195 13.60 38.47 -20.33
C GLU A 195 13.13 38.59 -18.89
#